data_AF-A0ABD5MLU3-F1
#
_entry.id   AF-A0ABD5MLU3-F1
#
_cell.length_a   1.000
_cell.length_b   1.000
_cell.length_c   1.000
_cell.angle_alpha   90.00
_cell.angle_beta   90.00
_cell.angle_gamma   90.00
#
_symmetry.space_group_name_H-M   'P 1'
#
loop_
_entity.id
_entity.type
_entity.pdbx_description
1 polymer ?
#
loop_
_entity_poly.entity_id
_entity_poly.type
_entity_poly.pdbx_seq_one_letter_code
_entity_poly.pdbx_strand_id
1 'polypeptide(L)'
;MSDDTPDTTDGDDPRSGDPDGDASDSDAPADRTFERELATARALLEDADDLTALHVGVVRGDRVDTTTARRSEGEQAGLETLALLASHLRTVANEAGVDVETVAGDAASLANEVEEFPTDPTAVRDDDGDGDRDGDDAE
;
A
#
# COMPACT_ATOMS: atom_id res chain seq x y z
N MET A 1 52.60 46.16 -18.28
CA MET A 1 53.83 45.37 -18.45
C MET A 1 53.72 44.22 -17.47
N SER A 2 53.51 42.96 -17.81
CA SER A 2 53.38 42.21 -19.07
C SER A 2 52.51 40.99 -18.69
N ASP A 3 51.39 40.72 -19.36
CA ASP A 3 51.26 39.72 -20.43
C ASP A 3 52.33 38.62 -20.41
N ASP A 4 51.93 37.42 -19.97
CA ASP A 4 52.62 36.16 -20.26
C ASP A 4 51.55 35.06 -20.37
N THR A 5 51.18 34.73 -21.61
CA THR A 5 50.57 33.46 -22.03
C THR A 5 51.51 32.94 -23.10
N PRO A 6 52.03 31.71 -23.00
CA PRO A 6 51.41 30.55 -23.66
C PRO A 6 51.49 29.29 -22.76
N ASP A 7 50.72 28.23 -22.95
CA ASP A 7 50.88 27.31 -24.07
C ASP A 7 49.71 26.33 -24.12
N THR A 8 49.31 26.03 -25.35
CA THR A 8 48.15 25.20 -25.70
C THR A 8 48.72 23.84 -26.04
N THR A 9 48.76 22.92 -25.07
CA THR A 9 49.07 21.53 -25.39
C THR A 9 47.77 20.78 -25.62
N ASP A 10 47.43 20.78 -26.90
CA ASP A 10 46.72 19.74 -27.63
C ASP A 10 46.85 18.36 -26.98
N GLY A 11 45.70 17.77 -26.67
CA GLY A 11 45.55 16.49 -26.00
C GLY A 11 44.18 15.91 -26.34
N ASP A 12 43.94 15.75 -27.64
CA ASP A 12 42.94 14.84 -28.19
C ASP A 12 43.15 13.44 -27.58
N ASP A 13 42.41 13.12 -26.51
CA ASP A 13 42.25 11.76 -26.01
C ASP A 13 40.88 11.24 -26.46
N PRO A 14 40.79 10.50 -27.58
CA PRO A 14 39.58 9.85 -28.02
C PRO A 14 39.42 8.54 -27.24
N ARG A 15 39.30 8.63 -25.92
CA ARG A 15 38.61 7.60 -25.15
C ARG A 15 37.14 7.93 -25.17
N SER A 16 36.53 7.46 -26.25
CA SER A 16 35.21 6.87 -26.25
C SER A 16 35.06 5.96 -25.02
N GLY A 17 34.74 6.56 -23.88
CA GLY A 17 33.97 5.92 -22.85
C GLY A 17 32.54 6.11 -23.29
N ASP A 18 31.98 5.05 -23.86
CA ASP A 18 30.55 4.91 -24.09
C ASP A 18 29.78 5.51 -22.90
N PRO A 19 28.70 6.26 -23.13
CA PRO A 19 27.70 6.41 -22.10
C PRO A 19 27.08 5.02 -21.92
N ASP A 20 27.75 4.15 -21.16
CA ASP A 20 27.21 2.92 -20.66
C ASP A 20 25.91 3.29 -19.96
N GLY A 21 24.82 2.89 -20.61
CA GLY A 21 23.47 3.20 -20.24
C GLY A 21 23.22 2.73 -18.82
N ASP A 22 23.02 3.69 -17.93
CA ASP A 22 22.15 3.54 -16.77
C ASP A 22 21.14 4.69 -16.76
N ALA A 23 20.53 4.94 -17.92
CA ALA A 23 19.11 5.26 -17.89
C ALA A 23 18.44 3.93 -17.60
N SER A 24 18.33 3.62 -16.31
CA SER A 24 17.46 2.56 -15.82
C SER A 24 16.09 2.77 -16.47
N ASP A 25 15.83 2.02 -17.56
CA ASP A 25 14.55 1.95 -18.27
C ASP A 25 13.53 1.17 -17.42
N SER A 26 13.66 1.33 -16.10
CA SER A 26 12.76 0.91 -15.03
C SER A 26 11.63 1.92 -14.86
N ASP A 27 11.52 2.92 -15.74
CA ASP A 27 10.48 3.93 -15.75
C ASP A 27 9.33 3.48 -16.66
N ALA A 28 8.90 2.22 -16.46
CA ALA A 28 7.77 1.65 -17.18
C ALA A 28 6.55 2.59 -16.99
N PRO A 29 5.67 2.73 -17.99
CA PRO A 29 4.53 3.66 -17.92
C PRO A 29 3.60 3.38 -16.72
N ALA A 30 3.61 2.16 -16.18
CA ALA A 30 2.90 1.78 -14.97
C ALA A 30 3.52 2.42 -13.71
N ASP A 31 4.85 2.41 -13.56
CA ASP A 31 5.55 2.96 -12.40
C ASP A 31 5.38 4.48 -12.31
N ARG A 32 5.43 5.18 -13.46
CA ARG A 32 5.14 6.63 -13.52
C ARG A 32 3.70 6.97 -13.17
N THR A 33 2.76 6.11 -13.57
CA THR A 33 1.35 6.28 -13.22
C THR A 33 1.17 6.09 -11.72
N PHE A 34 1.76 5.03 -11.15
CA PHE A 34 1.75 4.77 -9.71
C PHE A 34 2.30 5.94 -8.90
N GLU A 35 3.50 6.45 -9.24
CA GLU A 35 4.10 7.58 -8.55
C GLU A 35 3.25 8.86 -8.64
N ARG A 36 2.60 9.10 -9.79
CA ARG A 36 1.68 10.23 -9.96
C ARG A 36 0.44 10.10 -9.09
N GLU A 37 -0.21 8.95 -9.08
CA GLU A 37 -1.41 8.72 -8.25
C GLU A 37 -1.05 8.77 -6.76
N LEU A 38 0.13 8.26 -6.37
CA LEU A 38 0.64 8.36 -5.01
C LEU A 38 0.91 9.81 -4.58
N ALA A 39 1.52 10.62 -5.46
CA ALA A 39 1.71 12.05 -5.21
C ALA A 39 0.36 12.79 -5.08
N THR A 40 -0.61 12.45 -5.93
CA THR A 40 -1.97 13.01 -5.87
C THR A 40 -2.66 12.65 -4.55
N ALA A 41 -2.56 11.40 -4.11
CA ALA A 41 -3.12 10.95 -2.84
C ALA A 41 -2.50 11.68 -1.63
N ARG A 42 -1.18 11.95 -1.66
CA ARG A 42 -0.51 12.73 -0.61
C ARG A 42 -0.97 14.19 -0.60
N ALA A 43 -1.08 14.82 -1.77
CA ALA A 43 -1.58 16.19 -1.87
C ALA A 43 -3.00 16.34 -1.31
N LEU A 44 -3.88 15.35 -1.54
CA LEU A 44 -5.23 15.32 -0.96
C LEU A 44 -5.25 15.27 0.58
N LEU A 45 -4.16 14.84 1.23
CA LEU A 45 -4.02 14.84 2.69
C LEU A 45 -3.40 16.15 3.21
N GLU A 46 -2.53 16.77 2.41
CA GLU A 46 -1.85 18.03 2.74
C GLU A 46 -2.80 19.24 2.63
N ASP A 47 -3.67 19.27 1.62
CA ASP A 47 -4.60 20.37 1.35
C ASP A 47 -5.89 20.32 2.19
N ALA A 48 -5.86 19.56 3.29
CA ALA A 48 -7.05 18.92 3.85
C ALA A 48 -7.30 19.33 5.32
N ASP A 49 -7.38 20.64 5.56
CA ASP A 49 -7.62 21.20 6.90
C ASP A 49 -8.95 20.70 7.51
N ASP A 50 -9.94 20.42 6.66
CA ASP A 50 -11.32 20.09 7.05
C ASP A 50 -11.73 18.62 6.74
N LEU A 51 -10.79 17.67 6.63
CA LEU A 51 -11.16 16.27 6.40
C LEU A 51 -12.11 15.75 7.50
N THR A 52 -13.25 15.23 7.09
CA THR A 52 -14.26 14.64 7.99
C THR A 52 -14.17 13.13 8.07
N ALA A 53 -13.66 12.48 7.02
CA ALA A 53 -13.48 11.04 6.94
C ALA A 53 -12.32 10.67 6.01
N LEU A 54 -11.65 9.56 6.33
CA LEU A 54 -10.48 9.02 5.64
C LEU A 54 -10.54 7.49 5.68
N HIS A 55 -10.31 6.85 4.54
CA HIS A 55 -10.03 5.42 4.42
C HIS A 55 -8.81 5.23 3.52
N VAL A 56 -7.79 4.52 3.99
CA VAL A 56 -6.57 4.21 3.23
C VAL A 56 -6.30 2.71 3.32
N GLY A 57 -6.05 2.09 2.18
CA GLY A 57 -5.53 0.74 2.05
C GLY A 57 -4.15 0.77 1.40
N VAL A 58 -3.19 0.04 1.98
CA VAL A 58 -1.83 -0.10 1.43
C VAL A 58 -1.56 -1.56 1.16
N VAL A 59 -1.20 -1.88 -0.09
CA VAL A 59 -0.83 -3.23 -0.51
C VAL A 59 0.68 -3.36 -0.52
N ARG A 60 1.21 -4.40 0.13
CA ARG A 60 2.63 -4.75 0.14
C ARG A 60 2.78 -6.24 -0.12
N GLY A 61 3.09 -6.60 -1.36
CA GLY A 61 3.12 -7.99 -1.79
C GLY A 61 1.72 -8.60 -1.68
N ASP A 62 1.58 -9.61 -0.83
CA ASP A 62 0.32 -10.30 -0.52
C ASP A 62 -0.42 -9.71 0.68
N ARG A 63 0.19 -8.75 1.40
CA ARG A 63 -0.39 -8.14 2.58
C ARG A 63 -1.15 -6.86 2.24
N VAL A 64 -2.31 -6.69 2.86
CA VAL A 64 -3.10 -5.46 2.80
C VAL A 64 -3.26 -4.90 4.21
N ASP A 65 -2.76 -3.69 4.46
CA ASP A 65 -2.99 -2.96 5.71
C ASP A 65 -3.98 -1.82 5.44
N THR A 66 -5.06 -1.74 6.22
CA THR A 66 -6.09 -0.70 6.07
C THR A 66 -6.23 0.14 7.33
N THR A 67 -6.45 1.44 7.18
CA THR A 67 -6.77 2.35 8.28
C THR A 67 -7.95 3.25 7.92
N THR A 68 -8.80 3.55 8.90
CA THR A 68 -9.97 4.41 8.73
C THR A 68 -10.06 5.37 9.90
N ALA A 69 -10.33 6.65 9.62
CA ALA A 69 -10.59 7.67 10.64
C ALA A 69 -11.81 8.51 10.25
N ARG A 70 -12.64 8.88 11.22
CA ARG A 70 -13.84 9.71 11.02
C ARG A 70 -13.99 10.70 12.17
N ARG A 71 -14.48 11.89 11.86
CA ARG A 71 -14.85 12.95 12.82
C ARG A 71 -16.37 13.09 12.98
N SER A 72 -17.15 12.61 12.00
CA SER A 72 -18.62 12.65 11.99
C SER A 72 -19.20 11.52 12.84
N GLU A 73 -20.31 11.82 13.54
CA GLU A 73 -21.11 10.85 14.30
C GLU A 73 -22.54 10.77 13.77
N GLY A 74 -23.25 9.68 14.06
CA GLY A 74 -24.66 9.51 13.69
C GLY A 74 -24.92 9.15 12.22
N GLU A 75 -26.12 9.46 11.73
CA GLU A 75 -26.63 9.02 10.42
C GLU A 75 -25.79 9.54 9.23
N GLN A 76 -25.22 10.74 9.37
CA GLN A 76 -24.32 11.34 8.38
C GLN A 76 -23.06 10.48 8.17
N ALA A 77 -22.49 9.96 9.27
CA ALA A 77 -21.31 9.09 9.22
C ALA A 77 -21.60 7.76 8.53
N GLY A 78 -22.82 7.23 8.69
CA GLY A 78 -23.29 6.03 7.99
C GLY A 78 -23.34 6.24 6.47
N LEU A 79 -23.96 7.34 6.03
CA LEU A 79 -24.05 7.67 4.60
C LEU A 79 -22.68 7.96 3.97
N GLU A 80 -21.79 8.68 4.67
CA GLU A 80 -20.42 8.93 4.22
C GLU A 80 -19.64 7.61 4.05
N THR A 81 -19.83 6.67 4.97
CA THR A 81 -19.20 5.34 4.90
C THR A 81 -19.73 4.54 3.71
N LEU A 82 -21.04 4.57 3.46
CA LEU A 82 -21.63 3.92 2.29
C LEU A 82 -21.17 4.57 0.98
N ALA A 83 -21.00 5.89 0.95
CA ALA A 83 -20.46 6.60 -0.20
C ALA A 83 -18.99 6.20 -0.48
N LEU A 84 -18.17 6.08 0.56
CA LEU A 84 -16.79 5.58 0.44
C LEU A 84 -16.75 4.14 -0.07
N LEU A 85 -17.59 3.26 0.50
CA LEU A 85 -17.70 1.87 0.04
C LEU A 85 -18.15 1.80 -1.42
N ALA A 86 -19.17 2.57 -1.81
CA ALA A 86 -19.65 2.61 -3.19
C ALA A 86 -18.58 3.11 -4.16
N SER A 87 -17.79 4.11 -3.76
CA SER A 87 -16.63 4.58 -4.53
C SER A 87 -15.61 3.46 -4.71
N HIS A 88 -15.30 2.73 -3.62
CA HIS A 88 -14.36 1.62 -3.66
C HIS A 88 -14.83 0.47 -4.56
N LEU A 89 -16.09 0.04 -4.43
CA LEU A 89 -16.67 -1.01 -5.28
C LEU A 89 -16.61 -0.63 -6.77
N ARG A 90 -16.84 0.65 -7.09
CA ARG A 90 -16.73 1.14 -8.47
C ARG A 90 -15.30 1.08 -9.00
N THR A 91 -14.32 1.45 -8.20
CA THR A 91 -12.90 1.34 -8.58
C THR A 91 -12.52 -0.12 -8.85
N VAL A 92 -12.85 -1.02 -7.92
CA VAL A 92 -12.55 -2.46 -8.06
C VAL A 92 -13.26 -3.06 -9.29
N ALA A 93 -14.52 -2.70 -9.52
CA ALA A 93 -15.28 -3.16 -10.69
C ALA A 93 -14.62 -2.74 -12.01
N ASN A 94 -14.18 -1.47 -12.10
CA ASN A 94 -13.47 -0.97 -13.28
C ASN A 94 -12.14 -1.70 -13.51
N GLU A 95 -11.39 -1.99 -12.44
CA GLU A 95 -10.10 -2.69 -12.52
C GLU A 95 -10.26 -4.17 -12.90
N ALA A 96 -11.28 -4.84 -12.33
CA ALA A 96 -11.58 -6.24 -12.61
C ALA A 96 -12.35 -6.45 -13.93
N GLY A 97 -12.89 -5.37 -14.52
CA GLY A 97 -13.68 -5.44 -15.75
C GLY A 97 -15.03 -6.15 -15.57
N VAL A 98 -15.62 -6.04 -14.38
CA VAL A 98 -16.92 -6.65 -14.02
C VAL A 98 -17.90 -5.59 -13.54
N ASP A 99 -19.18 -5.96 -13.40
CA ASP A 99 -20.20 -5.07 -12.89
C ASP A 99 -20.07 -4.86 -11.36
N VAL A 100 -20.50 -3.69 -10.88
CA VAL A 100 -20.41 -3.31 -9.46
C VAL A 100 -21.18 -4.28 -8.57
N GLU A 101 -22.32 -4.80 -9.05
CA GLU A 101 -23.15 -5.77 -8.35
C GLU A 101 -22.42 -7.10 -8.13
N THR A 102 -21.60 -7.54 -9.09
CA THR A 102 -20.77 -8.75 -8.96
C THR A 102 -19.73 -8.57 -7.86
N VAL A 103 -18.98 -7.45 -7.88
CA VAL A 103 -17.99 -7.15 -6.84
C VAL A 103 -18.65 -7.08 -5.46
N ALA A 104 -19.82 -6.44 -5.35
CA ALA A 104 -20.54 -6.35 -4.09
C ALA A 104 -20.97 -7.74 -3.56
N GLY A 105 -21.42 -8.64 -4.44
CA GLY A 105 -21.79 -10.00 -4.08
C GLY A 105 -20.60 -10.85 -3.64
N ASP A 106 -19.47 -10.74 -4.34
CA ASP A 106 -18.24 -11.45 -4.02
C ASP A 106 -17.64 -10.95 -2.70
N ALA A 107 -17.60 -9.63 -2.50
CA ALA A 107 -17.17 -9.01 -1.25
C ALA A 107 -18.04 -9.43 -0.07
N ALA A 108 -19.36 -9.52 -0.26
CA ALA A 108 -20.26 -10.02 0.78
C ALA A 108 -20.01 -11.50 1.11
N SER A 109 -19.75 -12.34 0.11
CA SER A 109 -19.39 -13.75 0.32
C SER A 109 -18.09 -13.87 1.12
N LEU A 110 -17.03 -13.17 0.69
CA LEU A 110 -15.74 -13.14 1.37
C LEU A 110 -15.84 -12.61 2.81
N ALA A 111 -16.65 -11.58 3.05
CA ALA A 111 -16.84 -11.04 4.40
C ALA A 111 -17.45 -12.08 5.36
N ASN A 112 -18.35 -12.93 4.87
CA ASN A 112 -18.93 -14.02 5.67
C ASN A 112 -17.93 -15.17 5.89
N GLU A 113 -17.01 -15.41 4.95
CA GLU A 113 -15.94 -16.42 5.09
C GLU A 113 -14.84 -15.97 6.07
N VAL A 114 -14.54 -14.66 6.14
CA VAL A 114 -13.52 -14.11 7.03
C VAL A 114 -13.94 -14.14 8.51
N GLU A 115 -15.24 -14.10 8.83
CA GLU A 115 -15.71 -14.39 10.20
C GLU A 115 -15.33 -15.80 10.68
N GLU A 116 -14.97 -16.72 9.77
CA GLU A 116 -14.58 -18.09 10.10
C GLU A 116 -13.07 -18.28 10.30
N PHE A 117 -12.25 -17.24 10.05
CA PHE A 117 -10.81 -17.27 10.36
C PHE A 117 -10.54 -16.53 11.67
N PRO A 118 -9.87 -17.17 12.67
CA PRO A 118 -9.47 -16.49 13.88
C PRO A 118 -8.55 -15.33 13.51
N THR A 119 -9.07 -14.11 13.64
CA THR A 119 -8.36 -12.84 13.46
C THR A 119 -7.44 -12.52 14.64
N ASP A 120 -7.16 -13.52 15.48
CA ASP A 120 -6.34 -13.36 16.66
C ASP A 120 -4.87 -13.71 16.35
N PRO A 121 -3.97 -12.71 16.20
CA PRO A 121 -2.54 -12.95 16.02
C PRO A 121 -1.87 -13.54 17.28
N THR A 122 -2.63 -13.83 18.34
CA THR A 122 -2.15 -14.43 19.60
C THR A 122 -2.73 -15.80 19.92
N ALA A 123 -3.66 -16.35 19.10
CA ALA A 123 -4.29 -17.66 19.36
C ALA A 123 -3.36 -18.89 19.20
N VAL A 124 -2.07 -18.70 18.93
CA VAL A 124 -1.05 -19.77 18.97
C VAL A 124 -0.15 -19.57 20.19
N ARG A 125 -0.71 -19.54 21.40
CA ARG A 125 0.03 -19.65 22.67
C ARG A 125 -0.81 -20.22 23.81
N ASP A 126 -1.54 -21.31 23.58
CA ASP A 126 -2.14 -22.09 24.67
C ASP A 126 -2.17 -23.58 24.29
N ASP A 127 -0.99 -24.19 24.11
CA ASP A 127 -0.84 -25.65 24.14
C ASP A 127 0.55 -26.04 24.69
N ASP A 128 0.89 -25.51 25.87
CA ASP A 128 1.87 -26.16 26.73
C ASP A 128 1.08 -26.79 27.89
N GLY A 129 0.66 -28.03 27.63
CA GLY A 129 -0.01 -28.87 28.61
C GLY A 129 0.93 -29.27 29.74
N ASP A 130 0.76 -28.66 30.91
CA ASP A 130 1.17 -29.26 32.18
C ASP A 130 -0.03 -30.00 32.78
N GLY A 131 -0.28 -31.19 32.23
CA GLY A 131 -1.19 -32.16 32.81
C GLY A 131 -0.50 -32.87 33.98
N ASP A 132 -0.95 -32.59 35.19
CA ASP A 132 -0.70 -33.35 36.41
C ASP A 132 -0.77 -34.88 36.19
N ARG A 133 0.38 -35.56 36.26
CA ARG A 133 0.60 -37.01 36.50
C ARG A 133 2.07 -37.13 36.97
N ASP A 134 2.45 -37.65 38.12
CA ASP A 134 1.96 -38.81 38.85
C ASP A 134 2.24 -38.65 40.35
N GLY A 135 1.26 -39.00 41.18
CA GLY A 135 1.57 -39.66 42.44
C GLY A 135 1.77 -41.14 42.14
N ASP A 136 2.93 -41.69 42.48
CA ASP A 136 3.12 -43.13 42.61
C ASP A 136 4.00 -43.39 43.84
N ASP A 137 3.37 -44.00 44.84
CA ASP A 137 3.96 -44.68 45.98
C ASP A 137 4.95 -45.76 45.51
N ALA A 138 6.17 -45.83 46.08
CA ALA A 138 6.84 -47.11 46.35
C ALA A 138 8.11 -46.96 47.22
N GLU A 139 8.04 -47.62 48.38
CA GLU A 139 9.08 -48.16 49.29
C GLU A 139 9.86 -47.25 50.25
#